data_AF-A0A3M6TH52-F1
#
_entry.id   AF-A0A3M6TH52-F1
#
_cell.length_a   1.000
_cell.length_b   1.000
_cell.length_c   1.000
_cell.angle_alpha   90.00
_cell.angle_beta   90.00
_cell.angle_gamma   90.00
#
_symmetry.space_group_name_H-M   'P 1'
#
loop_
_entity.id
_entity.type
_entity.pdbx_description
1 polymer ?
#
loop_
_entity_poly.entity_id
_entity_poly.type
_entity_poly.pdbx_seq_one_letter_code
_entity_poly.pdbx_strand_id
1 'polypeptide(L)'
;MELFYCHFFLLSVLELCQFGSILSYPAECVLPFPRSYVVYHLGEQETIDIDGKLDDKAWALVSWTEDFIDIQGTDWKKPRFRTHAKMRWDDKYLYIGAFLQETDVWANQTKHDSVVYLDNDFEVFMDPDGDTHWYKEFEINAINTTWDLELNKPYLNGGTPNNSWEMPSMKSAIYVSGPVDDPSVKDKFWSVELALPFSDLVDHSPTASAPPRNKDQWRINFSRVEWHVRDVRGHYEKIPNVPEDNWVWSSQDAINMHLPERWGFIQFSTDAVNKSEFVRTPNWPVYSGLVMLYDAEKKFMAVNGYFTANLTQLEIPASLRTGQCPYEPAVQVEKTYNFGATVKPLDQRLPVGHIRDDRLIWFSDTKRHLEI
;
A
#
# COMPACT_ATOMS: atom_id res chain seq x y z
N MET A 1 14.31 -18.53 84.35
CA MET A 1 15.63 -18.20 83.77
C MET A 1 15.45 -18.27 82.27
N GLU A 2 15.86 -17.19 81.61
CA GLU A 2 15.53 -16.74 80.25
C GLU A 2 15.51 -17.81 79.15
N LEU A 3 14.70 -17.57 78.10
CA LEU A 3 15.16 -17.61 76.70
C LEU A 3 14.18 -16.82 75.80
N PHE A 4 14.79 -16.02 74.93
CA PHE A 4 14.24 -14.90 74.17
C PHE A 4 13.25 -15.28 73.06
N TYR A 5 12.22 -14.46 72.88
CA TYR A 5 11.41 -14.34 71.66
C TYR A 5 12.08 -13.36 70.70
N CYS A 6 12.19 -13.71 69.41
CA CYS A 6 12.51 -12.76 68.34
C CYS A 6 11.46 -12.86 67.22
N HIS A 7 10.93 -11.71 66.82
CA HIS A 7 9.76 -11.54 65.94
C HIS A 7 10.03 -11.90 64.48
N PHE A 8 9.00 -12.46 63.84
CA PHE A 8 8.89 -12.64 62.38
C PHE A 8 8.68 -11.27 61.69
N PHE A 9 9.46 -10.98 60.65
CA PHE A 9 9.16 -9.97 59.64
C PHE A 9 8.78 -10.67 58.34
N LEU A 10 7.52 -10.50 57.91
CA LEU A 10 7.08 -10.80 56.55
C LEU A 10 7.37 -9.59 55.66
N LEU A 11 8.21 -9.76 54.64
CA LEU A 11 8.36 -8.83 53.52
C LEU A 11 7.44 -9.29 52.38
N SER A 12 6.29 -8.65 52.22
CA SER A 12 5.48 -8.71 51.01
C SER A 12 5.84 -7.52 50.12
N VAL A 13 6.59 -7.77 49.05
CA VAL A 13 6.80 -6.80 47.97
C VAL A 13 5.55 -6.83 47.10
N LEU A 14 4.74 -5.78 47.20
CA LEU A 14 3.70 -5.48 46.22
C LEU A 14 4.38 -4.94 44.95
N GLU A 15 4.53 -5.78 43.94
CA GLU A 15 4.75 -5.30 42.57
C GLU A 15 3.47 -4.63 42.08
N LEU A 16 3.51 -3.29 42.05
CA LEU A 16 2.58 -2.47 41.29
C LEU A 16 2.83 -2.73 39.80
N CYS A 17 2.10 -3.69 39.22
CA CYS A 17 1.87 -3.72 37.78
C CYS A 17 1.12 -2.43 37.40
N GLN A 18 1.86 -1.44 36.91
CA GLN A 18 1.28 -0.32 36.16
C GLN A 18 0.73 -0.89 34.85
N PHE A 19 -0.54 -1.30 34.86
CA PHE A 19 -1.31 -1.40 33.63
C PHE A 19 -1.43 0.02 33.07
N GLY A 20 -0.60 0.34 32.09
CA GLY A 20 -0.82 1.49 31.23
C GLY A 20 -2.21 1.33 30.63
N SER A 21 -3.14 2.20 31.03
CA SER A 21 -4.46 2.30 30.43
C SER A 21 -4.27 2.62 28.95
N ILE A 22 -4.44 1.61 28.09
CA ILE A 22 -4.62 1.82 26.65
C ILE A 22 -5.90 2.65 26.54
N LEU A 23 -5.77 3.93 26.22
CA LEU A 23 -6.91 4.77 25.85
C LEU A 23 -7.58 4.11 24.64
N SER A 24 -8.71 3.43 24.88
CA SER A 24 -9.55 2.90 23.82
C SER A 24 -10.45 4.04 23.34
N TYR A 25 -10.18 4.53 22.13
CA TYR A 25 -11.04 5.48 21.42
C TYR A 25 -12.06 4.72 20.55
N PRO A 26 -13.15 5.37 20.13
CA PRO A 26 -14.15 4.75 19.25
C PRO A 26 -13.53 4.22 17.95
N ALA A 27 -13.93 3.02 17.51
CA ALA A 27 -13.37 2.38 16.31
C ALA A 27 -13.60 3.23 15.04
N GLU A 28 -14.71 3.97 14.98
CA GLU A 28 -15.04 4.90 13.89
C GLU A 28 -14.08 6.09 13.76
N CYS A 29 -13.19 6.33 14.73
CA CYS A 29 -12.14 7.34 14.64
C CYS A 29 -10.96 6.90 13.77
N VAL A 30 -10.87 5.64 13.37
CA VAL A 30 -9.70 5.10 12.67
C VAL A 30 -10.16 4.20 11.55
N LEU A 31 -9.63 4.43 10.34
CA LEU A 31 -9.91 3.57 9.20
C LEU A 31 -9.27 2.19 9.44
N PRO A 32 -9.84 1.11 8.88
CA PRO A 32 -9.19 -0.20 8.90
C PRO A 32 -7.74 -0.09 8.42
N PHE A 33 -6.80 -0.69 9.16
CA PHE A 33 -5.40 -0.66 8.77
C PHE A 33 -5.22 -1.49 7.48
N PRO A 34 -4.58 -0.96 6.43
CA PRO A 34 -4.34 -1.68 5.18
C PRO A 34 -3.50 -2.93 5.40
N ARG A 35 -3.43 -3.81 4.39
CA ARG A 35 -2.54 -4.97 4.47
C ARG A 35 -1.09 -4.53 4.62
N SER A 36 -0.28 -5.35 5.29
CA SER A 36 1.09 -5.00 5.65
C SER A 36 2.07 -6.16 5.47
N TYR A 37 3.30 -5.88 5.05
CA TYR A 37 4.32 -6.89 4.82
C TYR A 37 5.71 -6.40 5.28
N VAL A 38 6.53 -7.29 5.86
CA VAL A 38 7.92 -6.98 6.23
C VAL A 38 8.86 -7.46 5.13
N VAL A 39 9.61 -6.53 4.53
CA VAL A 39 10.55 -6.82 3.44
C VAL A 39 11.95 -6.96 4.02
N TYR A 40 12.52 -8.15 3.94
CA TYR A 40 13.81 -8.47 4.54
C TYR A 40 14.97 -8.28 3.57
N HIS A 41 16.04 -7.66 4.06
CA HIS A 41 17.26 -7.46 3.30
C HIS A 41 17.88 -8.81 2.89
N LEU A 42 18.50 -8.89 1.73
CA LEU A 42 19.26 -10.08 1.31
C LEU A 42 20.48 -10.27 2.20
N GLY A 43 20.74 -11.50 2.66
CA GLY A 43 22.00 -11.82 3.32
C GLY A 43 23.19 -11.70 2.36
N GLU A 44 24.42 -11.58 2.87
CA GLU A 44 25.64 -11.41 2.05
C GLU A 44 25.86 -12.51 0.99
N GLN A 45 25.29 -13.71 1.20
CA GLN A 45 25.40 -14.86 0.30
C GLN A 45 24.11 -15.14 -0.48
N GLU A 46 23.07 -14.34 -0.26
CA GLU A 46 21.79 -14.51 -0.93
C GLU A 46 21.77 -13.69 -2.21
N THR A 47 21.23 -14.29 -3.28
CA THR A 47 21.03 -13.66 -4.57
C THR A 47 19.63 -13.98 -5.07
N ILE A 48 19.11 -13.11 -5.92
CA ILE A 48 17.90 -13.34 -6.71
C ILE A 48 18.30 -13.14 -8.17
N ASP A 49 18.19 -14.22 -8.95
CA ASP A 49 18.45 -14.22 -10.37
C ASP A 49 17.11 -13.97 -11.09
N ILE A 50 16.96 -12.78 -11.68
CA ILE A 50 15.72 -12.38 -12.37
C ILE A 50 15.57 -13.18 -13.67
N ASP A 51 14.98 -14.38 -13.58
CA ASP A 51 14.77 -15.32 -14.70
C ASP A 51 13.29 -15.74 -14.87
N GLY A 52 12.43 -15.21 -14.01
CA GLY A 52 10.99 -15.40 -13.97
C GLY A 52 10.57 -16.54 -13.05
N LYS A 53 11.51 -17.35 -12.53
CA LYS A 53 11.21 -18.50 -11.67
C LYS A 53 11.48 -18.19 -10.21
N LEU A 54 10.45 -18.42 -9.40
CA LEU A 54 10.50 -18.17 -7.96
C LEU A 54 11.14 -19.31 -7.15
N ASP A 55 12.15 -19.98 -7.72
CA ASP A 55 12.82 -21.16 -7.17
C ASP A 55 14.19 -20.86 -6.50
N ASP A 56 14.65 -19.61 -6.55
CA ASP A 56 15.80 -19.17 -5.77
C ASP A 56 15.63 -19.41 -4.28
N LYS A 57 16.74 -19.74 -3.60
CA LYS A 57 16.73 -20.00 -2.15
C LYS A 57 16.25 -18.79 -1.35
N ALA A 58 16.61 -17.57 -1.76
CA ALA A 58 16.22 -16.34 -1.09
C ALA A 58 14.69 -16.17 -1.01
N TRP A 59 13.99 -16.64 -2.04
CA TRP A 59 12.54 -16.62 -2.14
C TRP A 59 11.83 -17.61 -1.23
N ALA A 60 12.48 -18.71 -0.87
CA ALA A 60 11.93 -19.73 0.03
C ALA A 60 12.00 -19.32 1.51
N LEU A 61 12.79 -18.29 1.84
CA LEU A 61 13.01 -17.85 3.22
C LEU A 61 11.90 -16.93 3.74
N VAL A 62 11.21 -16.22 2.85
CA VAL A 62 10.15 -15.26 3.19
C VAL A 62 8.76 -15.80 2.89
N SER A 63 7.78 -15.32 3.65
CA SER A 63 6.37 -15.69 3.47
C SER A 63 5.78 -15.00 2.24
N TRP A 64 4.71 -15.58 1.68
CA TRP A 64 3.86 -14.88 0.73
C TRP A 64 3.02 -13.80 1.43
N THR A 65 2.59 -12.79 0.68
CA THR A 65 1.45 -11.95 1.04
C THR A 65 0.20 -12.82 1.16
N GLU A 66 -0.86 -12.26 1.76
CA GLU A 66 -2.20 -12.81 1.59
C GLU A 66 -2.60 -12.81 0.10
N ASP A 67 -3.48 -13.75 -0.25
CA ASP A 67 -4.05 -13.85 -1.59
C ASP A 67 -4.81 -12.57 -1.94
N PHE A 68 -4.75 -12.20 -3.21
CA PHE A 68 -5.45 -11.03 -3.73
C PHE A 68 -6.96 -11.22 -3.60
N ILE A 69 -7.68 -10.10 -3.52
CA ILE A 69 -9.14 -10.02 -3.39
C ILE A 69 -9.69 -9.09 -4.46
N ASP A 70 -11.01 -9.05 -4.64
CA ASP A 70 -11.65 -8.02 -5.46
C ASP A 70 -11.24 -6.62 -4.96
N ILE A 71 -10.96 -5.71 -5.88
CA ILE A 71 -10.53 -4.35 -5.57
C ILE A 71 -11.47 -3.62 -4.61
N GLN A 72 -12.76 -3.93 -4.63
CA GLN A 72 -13.78 -3.31 -3.79
C GLN A 72 -13.89 -3.92 -2.40
N GLY A 73 -13.19 -5.01 -2.11
CA GLY A 73 -13.08 -5.56 -0.75
C GLY A 73 -13.60 -6.99 -0.59
N THR A 74 -13.53 -7.50 0.64
CA THR A 74 -13.80 -8.92 0.96
C THR A 74 -15.25 -9.34 0.83
N ASP A 75 -16.17 -8.38 0.80
CA ASP A 75 -17.61 -8.63 0.65
C ASP A 75 -18.02 -8.92 -0.80
N TRP A 76 -17.09 -8.73 -1.75
CA TRP A 76 -17.27 -8.98 -3.17
C TRP A 76 -16.82 -10.37 -3.58
N LYS A 77 -17.06 -10.72 -4.85
CA LYS A 77 -16.78 -12.05 -5.38
C LYS A 77 -15.29 -12.36 -5.27
N LYS A 78 -14.95 -13.49 -4.63
CA LYS A 78 -13.57 -13.95 -4.55
C LYS A 78 -12.96 -14.15 -5.95
N PRO A 79 -11.68 -13.77 -6.17
CA PRO A 79 -10.95 -14.06 -7.41
C PRO A 79 -11.08 -15.50 -7.88
N ARG A 80 -11.22 -15.68 -9.20
CA ARG A 80 -11.32 -17.00 -9.84
C ARG A 80 -10.00 -17.76 -9.76
N PHE A 81 -8.90 -17.01 -9.77
CA PHE A 81 -7.56 -17.54 -9.72
C PHE A 81 -6.79 -16.93 -8.55
N ARG A 82 -5.89 -17.72 -7.98
CA ARG A 82 -5.05 -17.28 -6.88
C ARG A 82 -3.91 -16.40 -7.42
N THR A 83 -3.75 -15.23 -6.83
CA THR A 83 -2.57 -14.37 -7.01
C THR A 83 -2.02 -13.97 -5.65
N HIS A 84 -0.70 -13.99 -5.49
CA HIS A 84 0.01 -13.49 -4.31
C HIS A 84 1.45 -13.13 -4.66
N ALA A 85 2.06 -12.27 -3.85
CA ALA A 85 3.42 -11.78 -4.05
C ALA A 85 4.30 -12.04 -2.84
N LYS A 86 5.62 -11.89 -3.00
CA LYS A 86 6.60 -11.87 -1.91
C LYS A 86 7.70 -10.90 -2.29
N MET A 87 8.37 -10.35 -1.28
CA MET A 87 9.34 -9.28 -1.49
C MET A 87 10.61 -9.50 -0.68
N ARG A 88 11.73 -9.06 -1.24
CA ARG A 88 13.08 -8.92 -0.63
C ARG A 88 13.67 -7.56 -1.05
N TRP A 89 14.77 -7.15 -0.45
CA TRP A 89 15.49 -5.95 -0.88
C TRP A 89 17.00 -6.07 -0.68
N ASP A 90 17.78 -5.26 -1.40
CA ASP A 90 19.20 -5.01 -1.14
C ASP A 90 19.51 -3.51 -1.19
N ASP A 91 20.78 -3.12 -1.21
CA ASP A 91 21.18 -1.69 -1.25
C ASP A 91 20.76 -0.96 -2.54
N LYS A 92 20.28 -1.66 -3.57
CA LYS A 92 19.95 -1.08 -4.88
C LYS A 92 18.50 -1.30 -5.30
N TYR A 93 17.93 -2.46 -4.99
CA TYR A 93 16.68 -2.92 -5.56
C TYR A 93 15.67 -3.35 -4.50
N LEU A 94 14.41 -3.01 -4.75
CA LEU A 94 13.27 -3.75 -4.24
C LEU A 94 13.01 -4.94 -5.17
N TYR A 95 13.07 -6.15 -4.62
CA TYR A 95 12.77 -7.38 -5.35
C TYR A 95 11.33 -7.81 -5.10
N ILE A 96 10.61 -8.11 -6.18
CA ILE A 96 9.20 -8.54 -6.13
C ILE A 96 9.06 -9.84 -6.93
N GLY A 97 8.54 -10.88 -6.28
CA GLY A 97 8.19 -12.15 -6.90
C GLY A 97 6.69 -12.38 -6.81
N ALA A 98 5.99 -12.51 -7.94
CA ALA A 98 4.55 -12.73 -7.98
C ALA A 98 4.20 -14.07 -8.63
N PHE A 99 3.24 -14.78 -8.05
CA PHE A 99 2.67 -16.00 -8.61
C PHE A 99 1.22 -15.72 -9.00
N LEU A 100 0.87 -16.03 -10.25
CA LEU A 100 -0.45 -15.84 -10.81
C LEU A 100 -0.93 -17.19 -11.35
N GLN A 101 -1.87 -17.83 -10.65
CA GLN A 101 -2.56 -18.99 -11.19
C GLN A 101 -3.31 -18.56 -12.45
N GLU A 102 -3.16 -19.33 -13.52
CA GLU A 102 -3.81 -19.05 -14.80
C GLU A 102 -3.85 -20.35 -15.62
N THR A 103 -4.98 -20.59 -16.28
CA THR A 103 -5.14 -21.71 -17.21
C THR A 103 -5.08 -21.28 -18.67
N ASP A 104 -5.36 -20.00 -18.93
CA ASP A 104 -5.53 -19.40 -20.25
C ASP A 104 -4.61 -18.19 -20.35
N VAL A 105 -3.30 -18.41 -20.40
CA VAL A 105 -2.32 -17.31 -20.41
C VAL A 105 -2.41 -16.56 -21.73
N TRP A 106 -2.79 -15.28 -21.63
CA TRP A 106 -3.13 -14.44 -22.77
C TRP A 106 -2.39 -13.10 -22.71
N ALA A 107 -1.62 -12.77 -23.75
CA ALA A 107 -0.88 -11.51 -23.83
C ALA A 107 -0.51 -11.10 -25.27
N ASN A 108 -1.15 -10.07 -25.81
CA ASN A 108 -0.97 -9.58 -27.18
C ASN A 108 -0.19 -8.25 -27.29
N GLN A 109 -0.10 -7.46 -26.22
CA GLN A 109 0.66 -6.22 -26.15
C GLN A 109 2.15 -6.55 -26.19
N THR A 110 2.82 -6.17 -27.28
CA THR A 110 4.24 -6.51 -27.55
C THR A 110 5.16 -5.29 -27.56
N LYS A 111 4.60 -4.08 -27.49
CA LYS A 111 5.37 -2.84 -27.52
C LYS A 111 5.55 -2.32 -26.11
N HIS A 112 6.80 -2.05 -25.75
CA HIS A 112 7.10 -1.24 -24.57
C HIS A 112 6.30 0.07 -24.62
N ASP A 113 5.73 0.46 -23.48
CA ASP A 113 4.82 1.61 -23.30
C ASP A 113 3.53 1.55 -24.13
N SER A 114 3.08 0.35 -24.49
CA SER A 114 1.69 0.15 -24.86
C SER A 114 0.82 0.11 -23.60
N VAL A 115 -0.48 0.29 -23.78
CA VAL A 115 -1.46 0.21 -22.68
C VAL A 115 -1.57 -1.27 -22.27
N VAL A 116 -0.75 -1.71 -21.31
CA VAL A 116 -0.53 -3.14 -21.00
C VAL A 116 -1.77 -3.78 -20.38
N TYR A 117 -2.54 -3.05 -19.56
CA TYR A 117 -3.82 -3.51 -19.00
C TYR A 117 -4.87 -3.93 -20.04
N LEU A 118 -4.64 -3.69 -21.34
CA LEU A 118 -5.48 -4.29 -22.38
C LEU A 118 -5.27 -5.80 -22.53
N ASP A 119 -4.23 -6.38 -21.94
CA ASP A 119 -4.02 -7.81 -21.73
C ASP A 119 -4.32 -8.22 -20.29
N ASN A 120 -4.17 -9.51 -19.96
CA ASN A 120 -3.97 -9.92 -18.57
C ASN A 120 -2.58 -9.49 -18.12
N ASP A 121 -2.49 -8.83 -16.97
CA ASP A 121 -1.23 -8.28 -16.48
C ASP A 121 -1.07 -8.36 -14.95
N PHE A 122 0.10 -7.93 -14.50
CA PHE A 122 0.42 -7.71 -13.11
C PHE A 122 0.96 -6.29 -12.95
N GLU A 123 0.45 -5.57 -11.96
CA GLU A 123 0.77 -4.17 -11.75
C GLU A 123 1.35 -3.94 -10.35
N VAL A 124 2.29 -3.02 -10.24
CA VAL A 124 2.91 -2.57 -8.99
C VAL A 124 2.73 -1.07 -8.83
N PHE A 125 2.21 -0.65 -7.68
CA PHE A 125 1.94 0.74 -7.35
C PHE A 125 2.71 1.14 -6.10
N MET A 126 3.44 2.26 -6.12
CA MET A 126 4.28 2.67 -4.99
C MET A 126 4.22 4.17 -4.73
N ASP A 127 4.05 4.52 -3.46
CA ASP A 127 4.12 5.89 -2.94
C ASP A 127 5.07 5.86 -1.72
N PRO A 128 6.39 6.04 -1.96
CA PRO A 128 7.42 5.84 -0.94
C PRO A 128 7.27 6.71 0.31
N ASP A 129 6.81 7.95 0.19
CA ASP A 129 6.59 8.85 1.31
C ASP A 129 5.14 9.02 1.74
N GLY A 130 4.19 8.45 1.00
CA GLY A 130 2.79 8.35 1.40
C GLY A 130 2.03 9.68 1.31
N ASP A 131 2.51 10.61 0.47
CA ASP A 131 1.92 11.94 0.28
C ASP A 131 0.80 11.97 -0.78
N THR A 132 0.56 10.81 -1.41
CA THR A 132 -0.39 10.55 -2.50
C THR A 132 -0.06 11.25 -3.82
N HIS A 133 1.12 11.85 -3.95
CA HIS A 133 1.59 12.56 -5.13
C HIS A 133 2.84 11.89 -5.68
N TRP A 134 3.11 12.13 -6.96
CA TRP A 134 4.28 11.59 -7.67
C TRP A 134 4.52 10.10 -7.47
N TYR A 135 3.45 9.33 -7.30
CA TYR A 135 3.54 7.90 -7.08
C TYR A 135 3.83 7.17 -8.40
N LYS A 136 4.39 5.98 -8.29
CA LYS A 136 4.83 5.17 -9.43
C LYS A 136 3.84 4.06 -9.71
N GLU A 137 3.71 3.74 -10.98
CA GLU A 137 2.97 2.60 -11.50
C GLU A 137 3.86 1.86 -12.50
N PHE A 138 3.82 0.53 -12.42
CA PHE A 138 4.53 -0.37 -13.30
C PHE A 138 3.61 -1.53 -13.67
N GLU A 139 3.41 -1.78 -14.96
CA GLU A 139 2.62 -2.87 -15.51
C GLU A 139 3.51 -3.86 -16.26
N ILE A 140 3.18 -5.15 -16.18
CA ILE A 140 3.85 -6.21 -16.95
C ILE A 140 2.89 -7.33 -17.33
N ASN A 141 2.90 -7.76 -18.60
CA ASN A 141 2.12 -8.90 -19.07
C ASN A 141 2.92 -10.21 -19.14
N ALA A 142 2.26 -11.30 -19.51
CA ALA A 142 2.83 -12.64 -19.56
C ALA A 142 3.94 -12.87 -20.63
N ILE A 143 4.21 -11.88 -21.50
CA ILE A 143 5.33 -11.91 -22.46
C ILE A 143 6.41 -10.87 -22.14
N ASN A 144 6.42 -10.37 -20.90
CA ASN A 144 7.42 -9.43 -20.38
C ASN A 144 7.42 -8.06 -21.10
N THR A 145 6.29 -7.65 -21.68
CA THR A 145 6.07 -6.27 -22.11
C THR A 145 5.79 -5.42 -20.88
N THR A 146 6.55 -4.34 -20.72
CA THR A 146 6.45 -3.45 -19.56
C THR A 146 5.97 -2.07 -19.97
N TRP A 147 5.31 -1.40 -19.02
CA TRP A 147 5.02 0.03 -19.06
C TRP A 147 5.20 0.59 -17.66
N ASP A 148 5.82 1.74 -17.55
CA ASP A 148 5.92 2.46 -16.29
C ASP A 148 5.59 3.95 -16.45
N LEU A 149 5.10 4.52 -15.36
CA LEU A 149 4.76 5.92 -15.30
C LEU A 149 4.90 6.46 -13.88
N GLU A 150 5.02 7.78 -13.83
CA GLU A 150 4.88 8.56 -12.61
C GLU A 150 3.61 9.41 -12.69
N LEU A 151 2.77 9.38 -11.65
CA LEU A 151 1.55 10.17 -11.59
C LEU A 151 1.67 11.29 -10.56
N ASN A 152 1.57 12.54 -11.02
CA ASN A 152 1.76 13.70 -10.14
C ASN A 152 0.74 13.80 -9.00
N LYS A 153 -0.47 13.27 -9.18
CA LYS A 153 -1.56 13.15 -8.19
C LYS A 153 -2.67 12.24 -8.73
N PRO A 154 -3.64 11.78 -7.93
CA PRO A 154 -4.70 10.90 -8.41
C PRO A 154 -5.53 11.47 -9.56
N TYR A 155 -5.98 10.59 -10.47
CA TYR A 155 -6.83 10.99 -11.61
C TYR A 155 -8.10 11.73 -11.20
N LEU A 156 -8.74 11.30 -10.10
CA LEU A 156 -9.93 11.97 -9.54
C LEU A 156 -9.66 13.42 -9.09
N ASN A 157 -8.38 13.80 -8.97
CA ASN A 157 -7.89 15.14 -8.64
C ASN A 157 -7.31 15.88 -9.85
N GLY A 158 -7.55 15.40 -11.07
CA GLY A 158 -7.02 15.96 -12.31
C GLY A 158 -5.53 15.67 -12.47
N GLY A 159 -5.09 14.50 -12.04
CA GLY A 159 -3.73 14.00 -12.26
C GLY A 159 -3.39 13.81 -13.74
N THR A 160 -2.11 13.95 -14.06
CA THR A 160 -1.56 13.75 -15.41
C THR A 160 -0.39 12.77 -15.31
N PRO A 161 -0.41 11.67 -16.08
CA PRO A 161 0.66 10.69 -16.08
C PRO A 161 1.86 11.22 -16.86
N ASN A 162 3.04 10.99 -16.29
CA ASN A 162 4.31 11.16 -16.96
C ASN A 162 4.81 9.80 -17.47
N ASN A 163 4.38 9.45 -18.67
CA ASN A 163 4.81 8.22 -19.38
C ASN A 163 6.24 8.34 -19.96
N SER A 164 6.99 9.38 -19.61
CA SER A 164 8.40 9.54 -19.98
C SER A 164 9.33 9.33 -18.79
N TRP A 165 8.77 9.09 -17.60
CA TRP A 165 9.51 8.57 -16.47
C TRP A 165 9.83 7.10 -16.74
N GLU A 166 11.05 6.69 -16.42
CA GLU A 166 11.61 5.38 -16.77
C GLU A 166 12.44 4.86 -15.60
N MET A 167 12.59 3.54 -15.51
CA MET A 167 13.55 2.87 -14.59
C MET A 167 14.68 2.16 -15.36
N PRO A 168 15.72 2.87 -15.86
CA PRO A 168 16.67 2.31 -16.84
C PRO A 168 17.48 1.11 -16.34
N SER A 169 17.61 0.95 -15.01
CA SER A 169 18.38 -0.13 -14.40
C SER A 169 17.53 -1.26 -13.80
N MET A 170 16.22 -1.19 -14.00
CA MET A 170 15.27 -2.24 -13.63
C MET A 170 15.57 -3.55 -14.37
N LYS A 171 15.19 -4.66 -13.74
CA LYS A 171 15.16 -5.97 -14.38
C LYS A 171 13.78 -6.59 -14.20
N SER A 172 13.29 -7.27 -15.23
CA SER A 172 12.06 -8.04 -15.20
C SER A 172 12.25 -9.37 -15.94
N ALA A 173 11.56 -10.40 -15.47
CA ALA A 173 11.45 -11.67 -16.17
C ALA A 173 10.12 -12.35 -15.87
N ILE A 174 9.62 -13.09 -16.86
CA ILE A 174 8.39 -13.88 -16.77
C ILE A 174 8.71 -15.35 -17.00
N TYR A 175 8.08 -16.21 -16.21
CA TYR A 175 7.98 -17.65 -16.50
C TYR A 175 6.53 -18.05 -16.68
N VAL A 176 6.23 -18.82 -17.72
CA VAL A 176 4.90 -19.38 -17.98
C VAL A 176 4.99 -20.90 -17.92
N SER A 177 4.07 -21.53 -17.19
CA SER A 177 4.00 -23.00 -17.03
C SER A 177 3.33 -23.68 -18.25
N GLY A 178 3.71 -23.28 -19.46
CA GLY A 178 3.16 -23.74 -20.74
C GLY A 178 3.26 -22.67 -21.82
N PRO A 179 2.55 -22.83 -22.95
CA PRO A 179 2.55 -21.87 -24.05
C PRO A 179 1.65 -20.65 -23.78
N VAL A 180 2.15 -19.46 -24.12
CA VAL A 180 1.31 -18.24 -24.17
C VAL A 180 0.45 -18.27 -25.45
N ASP A 181 -0.79 -17.79 -25.35
CA ASP A 181 -1.73 -17.65 -26.46
C ASP A 181 -2.13 -18.94 -27.19
N ASP A 182 -1.99 -20.11 -26.56
CA ASP A 182 -2.39 -21.39 -27.14
C ASP A 182 -3.60 -22.00 -26.39
N PRO A 183 -4.84 -21.83 -26.92
CA PRO A 183 -6.04 -22.39 -26.28
C PRO A 183 -6.12 -23.92 -26.26
N SER A 184 -5.24 -24.62 -27.01
CA SER A 184 -5.23 -26.07 -27.04
C SER A 184 -4.52 -26.71 -25.85
N VAL A 185 -3.70 -25.93 -25.13
CA VAL A 185 -2.95 -26.37 -23.95
C VAL A 185 -3.30 -25.47 -22.78
N LYS A 186 -3.76 -26.06 -21.67
CA LYS A 186 -4.04 -25.30 -20.45
C LYS A 186 -2.79 -25.16 -19.60
N ASP A 187 -2.50 -23.92 -19.23
CA ASP A 187 -1.43 -23.57 -18.30
C ASP A 187 -1.84 -23.89 -16.85
N LYS A 188 -0.89 -23.66 -15.94
CA LYS A 188 -1.13 -23.74 -14.50
C LYS A 188 -0.95 -22.41 -13.80
N PHE A 189 0.05 -21.66 -14.24
CA PHE A 189 0.42 -20.36 -13.70
C PHE A 189 1.40 -19.66 -14.63
N TRP A 190 1.58 -18.38 -14.39
CA TRP A 190 2.77 -17.64 -14.75
C TRP A 190 3.31 -16.92 -13.51
N SER A 191 4.59 -16.56 -13.53
CA SER A 191 5.25 -15.85 -12.45
C SER A 191 6.05 -14.67 -12.97
N VAL A 192 6.14 -13.66 -12.12
CA VAL A 192 6.85 -12.41 -12.36
C VAL A 192 8.01 -12.32 -11.38
N GLU A 193 9.18 -11.93 -11.86
CA GLU A 193 10.29 -11.45 -11.04
C GLU A 193 10.70 -10.05 -11.47
N LEU A 194 10.81 -9.15 -10.49
CA LEU A 194 11.21 -7.76 -10.68
C LEU A 194 12.36 -7.41 -9.74
N ALA A 195 13.29 -6.59 -10.24
CA ALA A 195 14.23 -5.84 -9.43
C ALA A 195 14.08 -4.34 -9.76
N LEU A 196 13.38 -3.61 -8.88
CA LEU A 196 13.00 -2.21 -9.07
C LEU A 196 14.00 -1.29 -8.35
N PRO A 197 14.69 -0.37 -9.06
CA PRO A 197 15.77 0.42 -8.49
C PRO A 197 15.25 1.51 -7.54
N PHE A 198 15.73 1.52 -6.29
CA PHE A 198 15.27 2.48 -5.29
C PHE A 198 15.50 3.94 -5.70
N SER A 199 16.57 4.24 -6.44
CA SER A 199 16.88 5.59 -6.91
C SER A 199 15.76 6.20 -7.73
N ASP A 200 15.11 5.37 -8.54
CA ASP A 200 14.07 5.82 -9.47
C ASP A 200 12.73 5.84 -8.73
N LEU A 201 12.48 4.85 -7.86
CA LEU A 201 11.27 4.79 -7.04
C LEU A 201 11.06 6.01 -6.15
N VAL A 202 12.12 6.57 -5.58
CA VAL A 202 12.04 7.76 -4.71
C VAL A 202 12.11 9.10 -5.47
N ASP A 203 12.13 9.08 -6.80
CA ASP A 203 12.07 10.32 -7.58
C ASP A 203 10.83 11.12 -7.18
N HIS A 204 10.99 12.43 -6.95
CA HIS A 204 9.96 13.32 -6.39
C HIS A 204 9.32 12.92 -5.03
N SER A 205 9.91 11.98 -4.28
CA SER A 205 9.51 11.62 -2.90
C SER A 205 10.50 12.18 -1.86
N PRO A 206 10.42 13.48 -1.50
CA PRO A 206 11.47 14.18 -0.75
C PRO A 206 11.74 13.63 0.66
N THR A 207 10.83 12.82 1.22
CA THR A 207 11.02 12.26 2.56
C THR A 207 11.35 10.77 2.58
N ALA A 208 11.31 10.10 1.42
CA ALA A 208 11.78 8.72 1.28
C ALA A 208 13.30 8.66 1.07
N SER A 209 13.93 7.55 1.47
CA SER A 209 15.36 7.31 1.23
C SER A 209 15.62 6.14 0.30
N ALA A 210 16.65 6.27 -0.54
CA ALA A 210 17.16 5.22 -1.41
C ALA A 210 18.66 4.97 -1.11
N PRO A 211 19.06 3.76 -0.66
CA PRO A 211 18.19 2.68 -0.21
C PRO A 211 17.38 3.06 1.04
N PRO A 212 16.28 2.34 1.32
CA PRO A 212 15.50 2.52 2.54
C PRO A 212 16.32 2.14 3.78
N ARG A 213 16.02 2.79 4.91
CA ARG A 213 16.60 2.47 6.21
C ARG A 213 15.81 1.36 6.89
N ASN A 214 16.45 0.69 7.84
CA ASN A 214 15.74 -0.26 8.70
C ASN A 214 14.54 0.42 9.38
N LYS A 215 13.36 -0.20 9.25
CA LYS A 215 12.04 0.26 9.73
C LYS A 215 11.39 1.38 8.93
N ASP A 216 11.97 1.84 7.83
CA ASP A 216 11.24 2.71 6.90
C ASP A 216 9.99 1.99 6.39
N GLN A 217 8.93 2.76 6.16
CA GLN A 217 7.65 2.25 5.70
C GLN A 217 7.21 3.00 4.44
N TRP A 218 6.89 2.24 3.40
CA TRP A 218 6.37 2.79 2.14
C TRP A 218 4.94 2.30 1.90
N ARG A 219 4.19 3.07 1.13
CA ARG A 219 2.90 2.64 0.61
C ARG A 219 3.14 1.85 -0.67
N ILE A 220 2.55 0.65 -0.75
CA ILE A 220 2.66 -0.20 -1.93
C ILE A 220 1.38 -0.99 -2.10
N ASN A 221 1.02 -1.28 -3.34
CA ASN A 221 0.00 -2.27 -3.62
C ASN A 221 0.28 -2.97 -4.95
N PHE A 222 -0.46 -4.04 -5.17
CA PHE A 222 -0.38 -4.87 -6.35
C PHE A 222 -1.77 -5.05 -6.92
N SER A 223 -1.85 -5.13 -8.24
CA SER A 223 -3.07 -5.42 -8.98
C SER A 223 -2.81 -6.49 -10.03
N ARG A 224 -3.86 -7.21 -10.38
CA ARG A 224 -3.94 -8.08 -11.55
C ARG A 224 -5.19 -7.65 -12.30
N VAL A 225 -5.01 -7.16 -13.51
CA VAL A 225 -6.11 -7.01 -14.45
C VAL A 225 -6.30 -8.35 -15.14
N GLU A 226 -7.54 -8.85 -15.07
CA GLU A 226 -7.89 -10.19 -15.54
C GLU A 226 -9.08 -10.11 -16.48
N TRP A 227 -8.79 -10.17 -17.78
CA TRP A 227 -9.80 -10.27 -18.82
C TRP A 227 -10.32 -11.69 -18.96
N HIS A 228 -11.62 -11.77 -19.20
CA HIS A 228 -12.24 -13.01 -19.64
C HIS A 228 -11.94 -13.23 -21.12
N VAL A 229 -11.31 -14.36 -21.44
CA VAL A 229 -11.03 -14.78 -22.82
C VAL A 229 -11.81 -16.02 -23.21
N ARG A 230 -11.96 -16.24 -24.52
CA ARG A 230 -12.56 -17.43 -25.14
C ARG A 230 -11.72 -17.88 -26.33
N ASP A 231 -11.70 -19.19 -26.58
CA ASP A 231 -11.14 -19.75 -27.82
C ASP A 231 -12.05 -19.43 -29.01
N VAL A 232 -11.48 -18.80 -30.04
CA VAL A 232 -12.13 -18.52 -31.32
C VAL A 232 -11.28 -19.07 -32.46
N ARG A 233 -11.39 -20.37 -32.73
CA ARG A 233 -10.68 -21.05 -33.83
C ARG A 233 -9.16 -21.10 -33.62
N GLY A 234 -8.72 -21.36 -32.39
CA GLY A 234 -7.31 -21.60 -32.06
C GLY A 234 -6.55 -20.37 -31.58
N HIS A 235 -7.24 -19.26 -31.27
CA HIS A 235 -6.67 -18.09 -30.60
C HIS A 235 -7.64 -17.54 -29.55
N TYR A 236 -7.09 -16.85 -28.54
CA TYR A 236 -7.89 -16.19 -27.52
C TYR A 236 -8.45 -14.85 -28.01
N GLU A 237 -9.72 -14.59 -27.71
CA GLU A 237 -10.37 -13.28 -27.85
C GLU A 237 -11.04 -12.90 -26.53
N LYS A 238 -11.02 -11.60 -26.16
CA LYS A 238 -11.83 -11.09 -25.05
C LYS A 238 -13.32 -11.44 -25.25
N ILE A 239 -14.00 -11.78 -24.16
CA ILE A 239 -15.45 -11.94 -24.18
C ILE A 239 -16.09 -10.54 -24.30
N PRO A 240 -16.88 -10.25 -25.34
CA PRO A 240 -17.47 -8.93 -25.53
C PRO A 240 -18.43 -8.54 -24.40
N ASN A 241 -18.38 -7.26 -24.00
CA ASN A 241 -19.24 -6.65 -22.96
C ASN A 241 -19.10 -7.28 -21.56
N VAL A 242 -17.99 -7.96 -21.29
CA VAL A 242 -17.61 -8.39 -19.95
C VAL A 242 -16.44 -7.52 -19.52
N PRO A 243 -16.56 -6.77 -18.40
CA PRO A 243 -15.44 -6.00 -17.88
C PRO A 243 -14.35 -6.94 -17.36
N GLU A 244 -13.16 -6.41 -17.23
CA GLU A 244 -12.06 -7.04 -16.53
C GLU A 244 -12.36 -7.22 -15.03
N ASP A 245 -11.87 -8.33 -14.49
CA ASP A 245 -11.77 -8.57 -13.07
C ASP A 245 -10.53 -7.79 -12.56
N ASN A 246 -10.69 -6.94 -11.53
CA ASN A 246 -9.57 -6.21 -10.91
C ASN A 246 -9.29 -6.81 -9.52
N TRP A 247 -8.17 -7.52 -9.38
CA TRP A 247 -7.81 -8.19 -8.12
C TRP A 247 -6.56 -7.59 -7.51
N VAL A 248 -6.60 -7.25 -6.24
CA VAL A 248 -5.53 -6.50 -5.56
C VAL A 248 -5.09 -7.15 -4.27
N TRP A 249 -3.87 -6.83 -3.82
CA TRP A 249 -3.41 -7.23 -2.49
C TRP A 249 -4.18 -6.48 -1.40
N SER A 250 -4.11 -5.15 -1.34
CA SER A 250 -4.90 -4.32 -0.42
C SER A 250 -6.10 -3.72 -1.13
N SER A 251 -7.30 -3.84 -0.56
CA SER A 251 -8.52 -3.29 -1.16
C SER A 251 -8.49 -1.77 -1.25
N GLN A 252 -9.13 -1.23 -2.28
CA GLN A 252 -9.34 0.19 -2.48
C GLN A 252 -10.77 0.62 -2.11
N ASP A 253 -11.64 -0.31 -1.69
CA ASP A 253 -13.08 -0.10 -1.44
C ASP A 253 -13.83 0.59 -2.60
N ALA A 254 -13.26 0.55 -3.80
CA ALA A 254 -13.75 1.14 -5.03
C ALA A 254 -13.01 0.51 -6.22
N ILE A 255 -13.62 0.48 -7.41
CA ILE A 255 -12.93 0.13 -8.66
C ILE A 255 -12.08 1.34 -9.10
N ASN A 256 -11.00 1.59 -8.36
CA ASN A 256 -10.07 2.68 -8.60
C ASN A 256 -8.75 2.39 -7.88
N MET A 257 -7.73 1.99 -8.64
CA MET A 257 -6.41 1.68 -8.09
C MET A 257 -5.60 2.93 -7.70
N HIS A 258 -5.96 4.08 -8.28
CA HIS A 258 -5.31 5.38 -8.07
C HIS A 258 -5.79 6.09 -6.80
N LEU A 259 -5.77 5.37 -5.67
CA LEU A 259 -6.07 5.84 -4.32
C LEU A 259 -4.90 5.49 -3.36
N PRO A 260 -3.73 6.15 -3.48
CA PRO A 260 -2.53 5.80 -2.71
C PRO A 260 -2.73 5.76 -1.19
N GLU A 261 -3.68 6.55 -0.70
CA GLU A 261 -4.06 6.58 0.71
C GLU A 261 -4.75 5.31 1.23
N ARG A 262 -5.09 4.37 0.34
CA ARG A 262 -5.70 3.06 0.66
C ARG A 262 -4.79 1.86 0.38
N TRP A 263 -3.66 2.07 -0.27
CA TRP A 263 -2.65 1.03 -0.52
C TRP A 263 -2.13 0.34 0.75
N GLY A 264 -1.47 -0.81 0.56
CA GLY A 264 -0.83 -1.53 1.66
C GLY A 264 0.40 -0.80 2.20
N PHE A 265 1.00 -1.36 3.24
CA PHE A 265 2.28 -0.93 3.78
C PHE A 265 3.34 -2.01 3.63
N ILE A 266 4.55 -1.62 3.25
CA ILE A 266 5.74 -2.43 3.49
C ILE A 266 6.60 -1.80 4.57
N GLN A 267 7.29 -2.62 5.35
CA GLN A 267 8.31 -2.18 6.31
C GLN A 267 9.64 -2.86 5.97
N PHE A 268 10.68 -2.07 5.71
CA PHE A 268 12.01 -2.59 5.42
C PHE A 268 12.69 -3.08 6.70
N SER A 269 13.32 -4.24 6.63
CA SER A 269 14.02 -4.86 7.77
C SER A 269 15.42 -5.29 7.38
N THR A 270 16.42 -4.86 8.14
CA THR A 270 17.80 -5.40 8.11
C THR A 270 18.00 -6.54 9.11
N ASP A 271 16.99 -6.84 9.93
CA ASP A 271 17.04 -7.98 10.85
C ASP A 271 16.97 -9.31 10.07
N ALA A 272 17.41 -10.40 10.68
CA ALA A 272 17.29 -11.73 10.06
C ALA A 272 15.82 -12.07 9.76
N VAL A 273 15.60 -12.85 8.69
CA VAL A 273 14.26 -13.22 8.24
C VAL A 273 13.42 -13.82 9.38
N ASN A 274 12.17 -13.36 9.51
CA ASN A 274 11.22 -13.71 10.57
C ASN A 274 11.65 -13.31 12.00
N LYS A 275 12.58 -12.36 12.16
CA LYS A 275 12.97 -11.81 13.49
C LYS A 275 12.33 -10.48 13.82
N SER A 276 11.66 -9.83 12.86
CA SER A 276 10.92 -8.59 13.08
C SER A 276 9.45 -8.77 12.69
N GLU A 277 8.59 -8.01 13.33
CA GLU A 277 7.17 -7.93 12.99
C GLU A 277 6.89 -6.54 12.42
N PHE A 278 5.83 -6.45 11.60
CA PHE A 278 5.37 -5.16 11.11
C PHE A 278 4.85 -4.32 12.28
N VAL A 279 5.37 -3.11 12.44
CA VAL A 279 4.94 -2.19 13.50
C VAL A 279 4.04 -1.13 12.86
N ARG A 280 2.76 -1.10 13.21
CA ARG A 280 1.85 -0.09 12.65
C ARG A 280 2.36 1.31 12.94
N THR A 281 2.37 2.17 11.92
CA THR A 281 2.75 3.58 12.09
C THR A 281 1.87 4.23 13.16
N PRO A 282 2.46 4.92 14.16
CA PRO A 282 1.69 5.61 15.18
C PRO A 282 0.88 6.79 14.61
N ASN A 283 1.19 7.23 13.38
CA ASN A 283 0.48 8.29 12.68
C ASN A 283 -0.85 7.82 12.06
N TRP A 284 -1.17 6.52 12.08
CA TRP A 284 -2.36 5.98 11.41
C TRP A 284 -3.69 6.62 11.84
N PRO A 285 -3.94 6.91 13.14
CA PRO A 285 -5.16 7.63 13.53
C PRO A 285 -5.24 9.02 12.92
N VAL A 286 -4.12 9.76 12.89
CA VAL A 286 -4.06 11.09 12.27
C VAL A 286 -4.33 11.00 10.77
N TYR A 287 -3.67 10.05 10.09
CA TYR A 287 -3.87 9.77 8.66
C TYR A 287 -5.34 9.43 8.34
N SER A 288 -5.95 8.56 9.15
CA SER A 288 -7.37 8.18 9.04
C SER A 288 -8.28 9.41 9.13
N GLY A 289 -8.01 10.29 10.09
CA GLY A 289 -8.74 11.54 10.24
C GLY A 289 -8.67 12.43 9.00
N LEU A 290 -7.48 12.55 8.39
CA LEU A 290 -7.28 13.35 7.17
C LEU A 290 -8.10 12.81 6.00
N VAL A 291 -8.01 11.50 5.75
CA VAL A 291 -8.75 10.84 4.66
C VAL A 291 -10.27 10.97 4.87
N MET A 292 -10.75 10.77 6.10
CA MET A 292 -12.18 10.93 6.41
C MET A 292 -12.68 12.37 6.20
N LEU A 293 -11.90 13.39 6.60
CA LEU A 293 -12.24 14.79 6.36
C LEU A 293 -12.28 15.11 4.87
N TYR A 294 -11.27 14.65 4.13
CA TYR A 294 -11.18 14.87 2.69
C TYR A 294 -12.38 14.24 1.95
N ASP A 295 -12.70 12.99 2.25
CA ASP A 295 -13.82 12.30 1.61
C ASP A 295 -15.15 12.98 1.94
N ALA A 296 -15.31 13.47 3.17
CA ALA A 296 -16.50 14.21 3.58
C ALA A 296 -16.62 15.59 2.88
N GLU A 297 -15.52 16.32 2.71
CA GLU A 297 -15.48 17.57 1.94
C GLU A 297 -15.84 17.33 0.46
N LYS A 298 -15.29 16.28 -0.16
CA LYS A 298 -15.61 15.94 -1.56
C LYS A 298 -17.09 15.58 -1.73
N LYS A 299 -17.66 14.81 -0.80
CA LYS A 299 -19.10 14.52 -0.78
C LYS A 299 -19.93 15.79 -0.60
N PHE A 300 -19.55 16.64 0.34
CA PHE A 300 -20.25 17.90 0.60
C PHE A 300 -20.23 18.83 -0.63
N MET A 301 -19.07 19.00 -1.26
CA MET A 301 -18.89 19.79 -2.48
C MET A 301 -19.74 19.27 -3.64
N ALA A 302 -19.81 17.95 -3.82
CA ALA A 302 -20.61 17.34 -4.90
C ALA A 302 -22.11 17.66 -4.79
N VAL A 303 -22.61 17.88 -3.57
CA VAL A 303 -24.03 18.21 -3.32
C VAL A 303 -24.27 19.73 -3.28
N ASN A 304 -23.36 20.49 -2.66
CA ASN A 304 -23.59 21.89 -2.31
C ASN A 304 -22.89 22.89 -3.25
N GLY A 305 -21.87 22.45 -4.00
CA GLY A 305 -21.08 23.29 -4.91
C GLY A 305 -20.03 24.18 -4.23
N TYR A 306 -19.75 23.98 -2.94
CA TYR A 306 -18.66 24.64 -2.19
C TYR A 306 -18.12 23.74 -1.06
N PHE A 307 -16.93 24.05 -0.52
CA PHE A 307 -16.34 23.40 0.67
C PHE A 307 -16.69 24.14 1.97
N THR A 308 -16.65 23.46 3.13
CA THR A 308 -17.10 24.07 4.41
C THR A 308 -16.10 23.91 5.57
N ALA A 309 -15.85 24.98 6.33
CA ALA A 309 -15.08 24.86 7.58
C ALA A 309 -15.92 24.29 8.74
N ASN A 310 -17.24 24.13 8.55
CA ASN A 310 -18.14 23.68 9.61
C ASN A 310 -18.27 22.15 9.59
N LEU A 311 -17.53 21.49 10.49
CA LEU A 311 -17.55 20.04 10.68
C LEU A 311 -18.95 19.45 10.96
N THR A 312 -19.90 20.24 11.47
CA THR A 312 -21.27 19.73 11.72
C THR A 312 -22.05 19.52 10.43
N GLN A 313 -21.63 20.13 9.32
CA GLN A 313 -22.24 19.96 7.99
C GLN A 313 -21.66 18.76 7.23
N LEU A 314 -20.54 18.22 7.70
CA LEU A 314 -19.87 17.10 7.06
C LEU A 314 -20.44 15.75 7.53
N GLU A 315 -20.52 14.82 6.58
CA GLU A 315 -20.86 13.42 6.84
C GLU A 315 -19.65 12.65 7.39
N ILE A 316 -19.30 12.97 8.64
CA ILE A 316 -18.21 12.35 9.40
C ILE A 316 -18.74 11.63 10.65
N PRO A 317 -17.97 10.66 11.21
CA PRO A 317 -18.34 9.97 12.44
C PRO A 317 -18.69 10.93 13.59
N ALA A 318 -19.63 10.52 14.44
CA ALA A 318 -20.08 11.35 15.56
C ALA A 318 -18.93 11.64 16.53
N SER A 319 -18.11 10.62 16.83
CA SER A 319 -16.92 10.74 17.66
C SER A 319 -15.91 11.79 17.16
N LEU A 320 -15.77 11.93 15.83
CA LEU A 320 -14.92 12.93 15.18
C LEU A 320 -15.41 14.35 15.45
N ARG A 321 -16.74 14.55 15.45
CA ARG A 321 -17.39 15.85 15.72
C ARG A 321 -17.41 16.22 17.19
N THR A 322 -17.54 15.22 18.08
CA THR A 322 -17.67 15.44 19.52
C THR A 322 -16.34 15.40 20.28
N GLY A 323 -15.20 15.28 19.58
CA GLY A 323 -13.87 15.27 20.21
C GLY A 323 -13.56 14.00 21.01
N GLN A 324 -14.13 12.85 20.62
CA GLN A 324 -13.88 11.56 21.26
C GLN A 324 -12.72 10.78 20.61
N CYS A 325 -12.23 11.24 19.47
CA CYS A 325 -11.10 10.65 18.76
C CYS A 325 -9.75 11.03 19.40
N PRO A 326 -8.67 10.28 19.15
CA PRO A 326 -7.36 10.54 19.74
C PRO A 326 -6.64 11.75 19.10
N TYR A 327 -7.39 12.62 18.44
CA TYR A 327 -6.92 13.78 17.70
C TYR A 327 -8.05 14.81 17.52
N GLU A 328 -7.67 16.04 17.19
CA GLU A 328 -8.55 17.17 16.92
C GLU A 328 -8.53 17.52 15.42
N PRO A 329 -9.63 17.37 14.68
CA PRO A 329 -9.74 17.76 13.28
C PRO A 329 -10.03 19.27 13.13
N ALA A 330 -9.52 19.87 12.05
CA ALA A 330 -9.87 21.22 11.63
C ALA A 330 -9.90 21.32 10.11
N VAL A 331 -10.80 22.13 9.56
CA VAL A 331 -10.87 22.45 8.13
C VAL A 331 -10.75 23.96 7.95
N GLN A 332 -9.90 24.37 7.01
CA GLN A 332 -9.74 25.74 6.56
C GLN A 332 -10.14 25.80 5.09
N VAL A 333 -11.09 26.68 4.77
CA VAL A 333 -11.58 26.86 3.40
C VAL A 333 -10.94 28.12 2.81
N GLU A 334 -10.12 27.94 1.78
CA GLU A 334 -9.47 29.02 1.05
C GLU A 334 -10.30 29.34 -0.20
N LYS A 335 -11.04 30.45 -0.18
CA LYS A 335 -12.06 30.77 -1.21
C LYS A 335 -13.14 29.67 -1.27
N THR A 336 -14.08 29.76 -2.20
CA THR A 336 -15.22 28.82 -2.28
C THR A 336 -14.85 27.41 -2.78
N TYR A 337 -13.65 27.21 -3.34
CA TYR A 337 -13.30 26.03 -4.13
C TYR A 337 -11.97 25.36 -3.76
N ASN A 338 -11.31 25.75 -2.67
CA ASN A 338 -10.13 25.06 -2.16
C ASN A 338 -10.26 24.90 -0.64
N PHE A 339 -9.68 23.83 -0.11
CA PHE A 339 -9.63 23.61 1.33
C PHE A 339 -8.30 22.96 1.73
N GLY A 340 -7.87 23.26 2.95
CA GLY A 340 -6.89 22.49 3.69
C GLY A 340 -7.55 21.91 4.93
N ALA A 341 -7.21 20.69 5.30
CA ALA A 341 -7.62 20.11 6.57
C ALA A 341 -6.40 19.68 7.36
N THR A 342 -6.52 19.77 8.68
CA THR A 342 -5.46 19.46 9.64
C THR A 342 -6.03 18.50 10.67
N VAL A 343 -5.22 17.52 11.08
CA VAL A 343 -5.54 16.64 12.18
C VAL A 343 -4.41 16.70 13.20
N LYS A 344 -4.71 17.22 14.39
CA LYS A 344 -3.76 17.40 15.48
C LYS A 344 -3.89 16.26 16.49
N PRO A 345 -2.88 15.39 16.68
CA PRO A 345 -2.94 14.33 17.68
C PRO A 345 -3.00 14.90 19.11
N LEU A 346 -3.71 14.19 20.01
CA LEU A 346 -3.70 14.52 21.43
C LEU A 346 -2.33 14.21 22.07
N ASP A 347 -1.66 13.14 21.61
CA ASP A 347 -0.27 12.87 21.94
C ASP A 347 0.65 13.86 21.21
N GLN A 348 1.17 14.84 21.95
CA GLN A 348 2.02 15.91 21.42
C GLN A 348 3.37 15.42 20.86
N ARG A 349 3.73 14.15 21.06
CA ARG A 349 4.92 13.53 20.45
C ARG A 349 4.69 13.16 18.99
N LEU A 350 3.44 13.04 18.57
CA LEU A 350 3.08 12.74 17.19
C LEU A 350 2.96 14.02 16.37
N PRO A 351 3.34 13.99 15.09
CA PRO A 351 3.23 15.14 14.20
C PRO A 351 1.78 15.50 13.90
N VAL A 352 1.54 16.78 13.65
CA VAL A 352 0.29 17.27 13.07
C VAL A 352 0.24 16.86 11.60
N GLY A 353 -0.85 16.20 11.19
CA GLY A 353 -1.08 15.83 9.80
C GLY A 353 -1.88 16.90 9.06
N HIS A 354 -1.66 17.01 7.76
CA HIS A 354 -2.32 17.96 6.87
C HIS A 354 -2.74 17.28 5.58
N ILE A 355 -3.84 17.74 4.98
CA ILE A 355 -4.31 17.31 3.67
C ILE A 355 -4.88 18.50 2.89
N ARG A 356 -4.60 18.57 1.58
CA ARG A 356 -5.14 19.60 0.68
C ARG A 356 -6.28 19.05 -0.18
N ASP A 357 -7.06 19.94 -0.82
CA ASP A 357 -8.17 19.59 -1.71
C ASP A 357 -7.77 18.77 -2.95
N ASP A 358 -6.50 18.73 -3.32
CA ASP A 358 -5.96 17.82 -4.34
C ASP A 358 -5.38 16.51 -3.78
N ARG A 359 -5.63 16.25 -2.48
CA ARG A 359 -5.29 15.05 -1.71
C ARG A 359 -3.85 14.98 -1.19
N LEU A 360 -3.01 15.99 -1.41
CA LEU A 360 -1.63 15.98 -0.89
C LEU A 360 -1.63 15.83 0.63
N ILE A 361 -1.01 14.78 1.16
CA ILE A 361 -0.89 14.53 2.61
C ILE A 361 0.53 14.81 3.07
N TRP A 362 0.69 15.51 4.19
CA TRP A 362 2.01 15.67 4.83
C TRP A 362 1.92 15.81 6.33
N PHE A 363 3.03 15.59 7.01
CA PHE A 363 3.15 15.69 8.46
C PHE A 363 4.14 16.81 8.83
N SER A 364 3.80 17.60 9.84
CA SER A 364 4.70 18.65 10.35
C SER A 364 5.88 18.06 11.11
N ASP A 365 7.05 18.69 10.96
CA ASP A 365 8.23 18.35 11.75
C ASP A 365 7.96 18.60 13.25
N THR A 366 7.98 17.54 14.06
CA THR A 366 7.78 17.61 15.52
C THR A 366 8.84 18.44 16.24
N LYS A 367 9.98 18.70 15.59
CA LYS A 367 11.13 19.43 16.16
C LYS A 367 10.99 20.96 16.18
N ARG A 368 9.99 21.56 15.52
CA ARG A 368 9.82 23.04 15.53
C ARG A 368 9.05 23.59 16.74
N HIS A 369 8.45 22.76 17.58
CA HIS A 369 7.59 23.22 18.69
C HIS A 369 8.21 23.10 20.09
N LEU A 370 9.51 22.78 20.19
CA LEU A 370 10.22 22.71 21.49
C LEU A 370 11.21 23.87 21.72
N GLU A 371 11.22 24.89 20.87
CA GLU A 371 11.98 26.13 21.06
C GLU A 371 11.04 27.34 21.11
N ILE A 372 10.29 27.49 22.21
CA ILE A 372 9.77 28.79 22.68
C ILE A 372 9.93 28.85 24.19
#